data_AF-A0A976MCH5-F1
#
_entry.id   AF-A0A976MCH5-F1
#
_cell.length_a   1.000
_cell.length_b   1.000
_cell.length_c   1.000
_cell.angle_alpha   90.00
_cell.angle_beta   90.00
_cell.angle_gamma   90.00
#
_symmetry.space_group_name_H-M   'P 1'
#
loop_
_entity.id
_entity.type
_entity.pdbx_description
1 polymer ?
#
loop_
_entity_poly.entity_id
_entity_poly.type
_entity_poly.pdbx_seq_one_letter_code
_entity_poly.pdbx_strand_id
1 'polypeptide(L)'
;MISDRDRMLSVHRSQVHSSLWGKVNVLNSFLIFTGLDLIVLGYHWFLHFMACKMYACGTFRNELIINTIFTIVPIFSLIPLSFFFYVATVMYVVRFWHICHVAGRLVGLLLFNMVRLFFGGRIKVWFTYCNSFLLIASTVPTGILRLVLALTSLWFCLVLHTIRLAGGTGMEFKSAEDLESEAMTEIASTESDNSKMVDLV
;
A
#
# COMPACT_ATOMS: atom_id res chain seq x y z
N MET A 1 28.72 -19.44 14.74
CA MET A 1 28.24 -19.71 13.37
C MET A 1 26.83 -19.18 13.28
N ILE A 2 26.67 -18.01 12.66
CA ILE A 2 25.37 -17.35 12.46
C ILE A 2 24.67 -18.11 11.33
N SER A 3 23.45 -18.59 11.56
CA SER A 3 22.76 -19.46 10.61
C SER A 3 22.41 -18.68 9.33
N ASP A 4 22.40 -19.33 8.17
CA ASP A 4 21.99 -18.66 6.91
C ASP A 4 20.57 -18.07 7.00
N ARG A 5 19.75 -18.52 7.94
CA ARG A 5 18.44 -17.92 8.28
C ARG A 5 18.58 -16.54 8.92
N ASP A 6 19.55 -16.34 9.79
CA ASP A 6 19.88 -15.03 10.37
C ASP A 6 20.49 -14.10 9.32
N ARG A 7 21.22 -14.65 8.34
CA ARG A 7 21.76 -13.90 7.20
C ARG A 7 20.69 -13.48 6.21
N MET A 8 19.68 -14.32 5.98
CA MET A 8 18.51 -13.96 5.16
C MET A 8 17.61 -12.93 5.86
N LEU A 9 17.48 -13.02 7.20
CA LEU A 9 16.84 -12.00 8.02
C LEU A 9 17.66 -10.70 8.11
N SER A 10 19.00 -10.79 8.11
CA SER A 10 19.87 -9.61 8.14
C SER A 10 19.92 -8.88 6.79
N VAL A 11 19.81 -9.59 5.66
CA VAL A 11 19.70 -8.96 4.33
C VAL A 11 18.36 -8.25 4.15
N HIS A 12 17.31 -8.66 4.86
CA HIS A 12 16.07 -7.88 4.94
C HIS A 12 16.17 -6.68 5.91
N ARG A 13 17.07 -6.74 6.90
CA ARG A 13 17.36 -5.65 7.86
C ARG A 13 18.28 -4.55 7.30
N SER A 14 19.27 -4.90 6.47
CA SER A 14 20.37 -3.99 6.09
C SER A 14 20.08 -2.99 4.97
N GLN A 15 18.83 -2.78 4.55
CA GLN A 15 18.50 -1.87 3.43
C GLN A 15 17.37 -0.89 3.73
N VAL A 16 17.10 -0.57 4.99
CA VAL A 16 16.17 0.52 5.33
C VAL A 16 16.96 1.81 5.56
N HIS A 17 17.70 2.24 4.53
CA HIS A 17 18.04 3.66 4.44
C HIS A 17 16.74 4.41 4.11
N SER A 18 16.27 5.20 5.07
CA SER A 18 15.65 6.51 4.82
C SER A 18 14.88 6.64 3.51
N SER A 19 13.56 6.49 3.61
CA SER A 19 12.64 6.54 2.48
C SER A 19 12.88 7.78 1.59
N LEU A 20 13.03 7.55 0.29
CA LEU A 20 13.50 8.55 -0.70
C LEU A 20 14.91 9.09 -0.38
N TRP A 21 15.94 8.25 -0.58
CA TRP A 21 17.33 8.70 -0.71
C TRP A 21 17.93 9.39 0.54
N GLY A 22 17.41 9.18 1.75
CA GLY A 22 17.88 9.96 2.92
C GLY A 22 16.99 11.10 3.37
N LYS A 23 16.02 11.52 2.55
CA LYS A 23 15.48 12.89 2.67
C LYS A 23 14.11 12.98 3.33
N VAL A 24 13.36 11.88 3.42
CA VAL A 24 11.98 11.91 3.93
C VAL A 24 11.79 10.86 5.02
N ASN A 25 11.15 11.26 6.11
CA ASN A 25 10.79 10.38 7.21
C ASN A 25 9.81 9.27 6.77
N VAL A 26 9.88 8.11 7.44
CA VAL A 26 9.02 6.95 7.15
C VAL A 26 7.54 7.30 7.24
N LEU A 27 7.14 8.07 8.25
CA LEU A 27 5.76 8.55 8.40
C LEU A 27 5.32 9.44 7.21
N ASN A 28 6.18 10.37 6.80
CA ASN A 28 5.89 11.28 5.68
C ASN A 28 5.81 10.53 4.36
N SER A 29 6.68 9.54 4.13
CA SER A 29 6.59 8.68 2.94
C SER A 29 5.31 7.86 2.94
N PHE A 30 4.93 7.26 4.07
CA PHE A 30 3.65 6.56 4.19
C PHE A 30 2.47 7.48 3.83
N LEU A 31 2.46 8.72 4.33
CA LEU A 31 1.43 9.70 4.00
C LEU A 31 1.43 10.10 2.52
N ILE A 32 2.61 10.29 1.90
CA ILE A 32 2.72 10.61 0.47
C ILE A 32 2.15 9.49 -0.39
N PHE A 33 2.57 8.23 -0.16
CA PHE A 33 2.09 7.10 -0.96
C PHE A 33 0.60 6.85 -0.76
N THR A 34 0.09 6.98 0.47
CA THR A 34 -1.34 6.86 0.77
C THR A 34 -2.13 8.01 0.15
N GLY A 35 -1.60 9.24 0.18
CA GLY A 35 -2.20 10.42 -0.45
C GLY A 35 -2.26 10.30 -1.96
N LEU A 36 -1.19 9.84 -2.60
CA LEU A 36 -1.17 9.55 -4.04
C LEU A 36 -2.22 8.49 -4.41
N ASP A 37 -2.36 7.44 -3.61
CA ASP A 37 -3.36 6.41 -3.85
C ASP A 37 -4.80 6.92 -3.68
N LEU A 38 -5.06 7.83 -2.74
CA LEU A 38 -6.35 8.53 -2.61
C LEU A 38 -6.64 9.44 -3.82
N ILE A 39 -5.63 10.12 -4.37
CA ILE A 39 -5.78 10.92 -5.60
C ILE A 39 -6.18 10.02 -6.77
N VAL A 40 -5.49 8.89 -6.92
CA VAL A 40 -5.83 7.92 -7.99
C VAL A 40 -7.21 7.30 -7.77
N LEU A 41 -7.63 7.07 -6.52
CA LEU A 41 -9.01 6.66 -6.21
C LEU A 41 -10.04 7.73 -6.61
N GLY A 42 -9.77 9.01 -6.34
CA GLY A 42 -10.60 10.12 -6.78
C GLY A 42 -10.73 10.18 -8.30
N TYR A 43 -9.63 9.93 -9.02
CA TYR A 43 -9.65 9.81 -10.48
C TYR A 43 -10.54 8.65 -10.97
N HIS A 44 -10.51 7.49 -10.30
CA HIS A 44 -11.41 6.37 -10.64
C HIS A 44 -12.88 6.72 -10.41
N TRP A 45 -13.20 7.47 -9.34
CA TRP A 45 -14.55 8.01 -9.13
C TRP A 45 -14.98 8.96 -10.23
N PHE A 46 -14.09 9.86 -10.65
CA PHE A 46 -14.36 10.75 -11.77
C PHE A 46 -14.61 9.97 -13.08
N LEU A 47 -13.77 8.99 -13.40
CA LEU A 47 -13.96 8.14 -14.57
C LEU A 47 -15.27 7.36 -14.52
N HIS A 48 -15.64 6.81 -13.35
CA HIS A 48 -16.90 6.11 -13.17
C HIS A 48 -18.10 7.04 -13.33
N PHE A 49 -18.03 8.26 -12.80
CA PHE A 49 -19.08 9.27 -12.98
C PHE A 49 -19.26 9.65 -14.46
N MET A 50 -18.15 9.88 -15.17
CA MET A 50 -18.19 10.16 -16.61
C MET A 50 -18.75 8.97 -17.39
N ALA A 51 -18.38 7.74 -17.03
CA ALA A 51 -18.90 6.53 -17.65
C ALA A 51 -20.41 6.34 -17.42
N CYS A 52 -20.90 6.62 -16.20
CA CYS A 52 -22.32 6.62 -15.89
C CYS A 52 -23.07 7.67 -16.72
N LYS A 53 -22.53 8.90 -16.83
CA LYS A 53 -23.15 10.00 -17.56
C LYS A 53 -23.19 9.78 -19.07
N MET A 54 -22.12 9.24 -19.65
CA MET A 54 -21.98 9.09 -21.11
C MET A 54 -22.54 7.78 -21.64
N TYR A 55 -22.51 6.70 -20.84
CA TYR A 55 -22.79 5.34 -21.31
C TYR A 55 -23.83 4.59 -20.46
N ALA A 56 -24.46 5.24 -19.47
CA ALA A 56 -25.41 4.62 -18.54
C ALA A 56 -24.88 3.33 -17.86
N CYS A 57 -23.56 3.24 -17.69
CA CYS A 57 -22.88 2.03 -17.22
C CYS A 57 -22.69 2.05 -15.69
N GLY A 58 -23.58 1.38 -14.96
CA GLY A 58 -23.52 1.26 -13.49
C GLY A 58 -22.73 0.06 -12.94
N THR A 59 -22.13 -0.76 -13.80
CA THR A 59 -21.65 -2.11 -13.47
C THR A 59 -20.57 -2.17 -12.37
N PHE A 60 -19.77 -1.11 -12.21
CA PHE A 60 -18.62 -1.07 -11.30
C PHE A 60 -18.83 -0.25 -10.02
N ARG A 61 -20.05 0.26 -9.78
CA ARG A 61 -20.33 1.13 -8.62
C ARG A 61 -19.99 0.45 -7.29
N ASN A 62 -20.41 -0.79 -7.10
CA ASN A 62 -20.19 -1.53 -5.86
C ASN A 62 -18.69 -1.82 -5.64
N GLU A 63 -17.98 -2.23 -6.69
CA GLU A 63 -16.52 -2.46 -6.65
C GLU A 63 -15.77 -1.20 -6.25
N LEU A 64 -16.22 -0.03 -6.73
CA LEU A 64 -15.61 1.25 -6.42
C LEU A 64 -15.83 1.67 -4.95
N ILE A 65 -17.02 1.41 -4.40
CA ILE A 65 -17.33 1.61 -2.98
C ILE A 65 -16.45 0.70 -2.11
N ILE A 66 -16.37 -0.59 -2.45
CA ILE A 66 -15.55 -1.57 -1.72
C ILE A 66 -14.07 -1.15 -1.76
N ASN A 67 -13.57 -0.77 -2.93
CA ASN A 67 -12.21 -0.28 -3.10
C ASN A 67 -11.94 1.00 -2.28
N THR A 68 -12.94 1.87 -2.11
CA THR A 68 -12.84 3.06 -1.25
C THR A 68 -12.65 2.67 0.21
N ILE A 69 -13.45 1.74 0.72
CA ILE A 69 -13.32 1.22 2.08
C ILE A 69 -11.92 0.61 2.28
N PHE A 70 -11.47 -0.22 1.34
CA PHE A 70 -10.17 -0.87 1.40
C PHE A 70 -8.99 0.10 1.30
N THR A 71 -9.21 1.31 0.79
CA THR A 71 -8.19 2.36 0.73
C THR A 71 -8.15 3.19 2.01
N ILE A 72 -9.31 3.45 2.63
CA ILE A 72 -9.41 4.32 3.81
C ILE A 72 -9.09 3.58 5.11
N VAL A 73 -9.54 2.33 5.28
CA VAL A 73 -9.36 1.60 6.54
C VAL A 73 -7.88 1.44 6.93
N PRO A 74 -6.93 1.19 6.01
CA PRO A 74 -5.52 1.14 6.37
C PRO A 74 -4.94 2.46 6.92
N ILE A 75 -5.60 3.61 6.71
CA ILE A 75 -5.17 4.90 7.29
C ILE A 75 -5.26 4.89 8.81
N PHE A 76 -6.15 4.06 9.38
CA PHE A 76 -6.24 3.90 10.83
C PHE A 76 -4.96 3.32 11.46
N SER A 77 -4.05 2.73 10.67
CA SER A 77 -2.73 2.33 11.18
C SER A 77 -1.87 3.50 11.64
N LEU A 78 -2.23 4.75 11.30
CA LEU A 78 -1.59 5.93 11.87
C LEU A 78 -1.79 6.05 13.37
N ILE A 79 -2.86 5.47 13.93
CA ILE A 79 -3.04 5.39 15.39
C ILE A 79 -1.99 4.41 15.93
N PRO A 80 -1.16 4.80 16.92
CA PRO A 80 -0.08 3.98 17.46
C PRO A 80 -0.62 2.88 18.39
N LEU A 81 -1.41 1.96 17.83
CA LEU A 81 -1.93 0.77 18.51
C LEU A 81 -1.74 -0.44 17.60
N SER A 82 -1.16 -1.52 18.14
CA SER A 82 -0.90 -2.75 17.37
C SER A 82 -2.19 -3.35 16.78
N PHE A 83 -3.33 -3.19 17.43
CA PHE A 83 -4.63 -3.62 16.90
C PHE A 83 -4.93 -3.00 15.52
N PHE A 84 -4.79 -1.67 15.38
CA PHE A 84 -5.06 -0.98 14.12
C PHE A 84 -4.07 -1.37 13.01
N PHE A 85 -2.84 -1.70 13.38
CA PHE A 85 -1.85 -2.22 12.46
C PHE A 85 -2.22 -3.61 11.89
N TYR A 86 -2.68 -4.54 12.74
CA TYR A 86 -3.12 -5.86 12.27
C TYR A 86 -4.34 -5.74 11.35
N VAL A 87 -5.31 -4.91 11.72
CA VAL A 87 -6.48 -4.62 10.88
C VAL A 87 -6.02 -4.05 9.53
N ALA A 88 -5.13 -3.06 9.52
CA ALA A 88 -4.62 -2.48 8.29
C ALA A 88 -3.90 -3.50 7.39
N THR A 89 -3.08 -4.38 7.98
CA THR A 89 -2.37 -5.44 7.24
C THR A 89 -3.34 -6.41 6.56
N VAL A 90 -4.38 -6.87 7.27
CA VAL A 90 -5.43 -7.73 6.68
C VAL A 90 -6.14 -7.00 5.55
N MET A 91 -6.45 -5.72 5.73
CA MET A 91 -7.12 -4.92 4.69
C MET A 91 -6.26 -4.74 3.44
N TYR A 92 -4.93 -4.61 3.57
CA TYR A 92 -4.02 -4.61 2.41
C TYR A 92 -4.04 -5.93 1.63
N VAL A 93 -4.16 -7.06 2.31
CA VAL A 93 -4.28 -8.39 1.66
C VAL A 93 -5.62 -8.52 0.93
N VAL A 94 -6.71 -8.16 1.58
CA VAL A 94 -8.05 -8.19 0.97
C VAL A 94 -8.13 -7.25 -0.23
N ARG A 95 -7.51 -6.07 -0.11
CA ARG A 95 -7.40 -5.10 -1.20
C ARG A 95 -6.66 -5.66 -2.41
N PHE A 96 -5.54 -6.35 -2.21
CA PHE A 96 -4.80 -7.02 -3.28
C PHE A 96 -5.72 -8.00 -4.04
N TRP A 97 -6.40 -8.88 -3.31
CA TRP A 97 -7.36 -9.83 -3.87
C TRP A 97 -8.49 -9.16 -4.65
N HIS A 98 -9.03 -8.07 -4.11
CA HIS A 98 -10.09 -7.31 -4.77
C HIS A 98 -9.63 -6.69 -6.09
N ILE A 99 -8.42 -6.12 -6.14
CA ILE A 99 -7.85 -5.57 -7.38
C ILE A 99 -7.69 -6.68 -8.42
N CYS A 100 -7.18 -7.85 -8.04
CA CYS A 100 -7.07 -9.01 -8.92
C CYS A 100 -8.44 -9.48 -9.44
N HIS A 101 -9.45 -9.56 -8.56
CA HIS A 101 -10.82 -9.93 -8.94
C HIS A 101 -11.42 -8.96 -9.95
N VAL A 102 -11.32 -7.64 -9.70
CA VAL A 102 -11.83 -6.60 -10.60
C VAL A 102 -11.10 -6.63 -11.95
N ALA A 103 -9.78 -6.84 -11.95
CA ALA A 103 -8.99 -6.98 -13.18
C ALA A 103 -9.44 -8.21 -13.99
N GLY A 104 -9.64 -9.37 -13.35
CA GLY A 104 -10.15 -10.57 -14.00
C GLY A 104 -11.55 -10.37 -14.60
N ARG A 105 -12.44 -9.69 -13.86
CA ARG A 105 -13.79 -9.34 -14.33
C ARG A 105 -13.76 -8.41 -15.54
N LEU A 106 -12.85 -7.43 -15.55
CA LEU A 106 -12.65 -6.51 -16.68
C LEU A 106 -12.17 -7.25 -17.93
N VAL A 107 -11.17 -8.13 -17.78
CA VAL A 107 -10.64 -8.95 -18.88
C VAL A 107 -11.71 -9.89 -19.43
N GLY A 108 -12.50 -10.53 -18.57
CA GLY A 108 -13.62 -11.39 -18.99
C GLY A 108 -14.68 -10.63 -19.79
N LEU A 109 -15.06 -9.43 -19.34
CA LEU A 109 -16.00 -8.57 -20.07
C LEU A 109 -15.46 -8.12 -21.43
N LEU A 110 -14.16 -7.78 -21.49
CA LEU A 110 -13.48 -7.42 -22.74
C LEU A 110 -13.49 -8.58 -23.74
N LEU A 111 -13.02 -9.76 -23.32
CA LEU A 111 -12.95 -10.94 -24.18
C LEU A 111 -14.34 -11.35 -24.69
N PHE A 112 -15.34 -11.39 -23.81
CA PHE A 112 -16.70 -11.76 -24.19
C PHE A 112 -17.29 -10.81 -25.23
N ASN A 113 -17.11 -9.50 -25.04
CA ASN A 113 -17.59 -8.51 -26.00
C ASN A 113 -16.80 -8.49 -27.31
N MET A 114 -15.48 -8.74 -27.28
CA MET A 114 -14.67 -8.89 -28.49
C MET A 114 -15.15 -10.07 -29.34
N VAL A 115 -15.41 -11.22 -28.71
CA VAL A 115 -15.99 -12.40 -29.38
C VAL A 115 -17.37 -12.07 -29.96
N ARG A 116 -18.25 -11.42 -29.19
CA ARG A 116 -19.59 -11.03 -29.66
C ARG A 116 -19.56 -10.04 -30.83
N LEU A 117 -18.58 -9.14 -30.86
CA LEU A 117 -18.36 -8.20 -31.97
C LEU A 117 -17.85 -8.91 -33.23
N PHE A 118 -16.95 -9.90 -33.06
CA PHE A 118 -16.38 -10.68 -34.16
C PHE A 118 -17.44 -11.50 -34.90
N PHE A 119 -18.37 -12.12 -34.17
CA PHE A 119 -19.49 -12.87 -34.75
C PHE A 119 -20.70 -12.00 -35.16
N GLY A 120 -20.82 -10.77 -34.61
CA GLY A 120 -22.01 -9.93 -34.73
C GLY A 120 -21.99 -8.82 -35.81
N GLY A 121 -20.84 -8.57 -36.46
CA GLY A 121 -20.77 -7.79 -37.70
C GLY A 121 -21.30 -6.35 -37.67
N ARG A 122 -21.13 -5.58 -36.57
CA ARG A 122 -21.56 -4.17 -36.51
C ARG A 122 -20.40 -3.20 -36.29
N ILE A 123 -19.86 -2.65 -37.38
CA ILE A 123 -18.78 -1.64 -37.43
C ILE A 123 -19.09 -0.36 -36.61
N LYS A 124 -20.37 0.07 -36.51
CA LYS A 124 -20.72 1.21 -35.64
C LYS A 124 -20.52 0.93 -34.15
N VAL A 125 -20.78 -0.29 -33.72
CA VAL A 125 -20.56 -0.72 -32.32
C VAL A 125 -19.07 -0.82 -32.03
N TRP A 126 -18.27 -1.21 -33.03
CA TRP A 126 -16.80 -1.23 -32.95
C TRP A 126 -16.21 0.16 -32.63
N PHE A 127 -16.64 1.23 -33.29
CA PHE A 127 -16.16 2.60 -32.99
C PHE A 127 -16.55 3.08 -31.59
N THR A 128 -17.77 2.79 -31.12
CA THR A 128 -18.17 3.08 -29.74
C THR A 128 -17.35 2.26 -28.73
N TYR A 129 -16.96 1.04 -29.10
CA TYR A 129 -16.08 0.19 -28.31
C TYR A 129 -14.64 0.70 -28.29
N CYS A 130 -14.09 1.21 -29.40
CA CYS A 130 -12.76 1.81 -29.45
C CYS A 130 -12.65 3.09 -28.59
N ASN A 131 -13.69 3.92 -28.57
CA ASN A 131 -13.73 5.08 -27.65
C ASN A 131 -13.82 4.65 -26.17
N SER A 132 -14.56 3.56 -25.90
CA SER A 132 -14.59 2.95 -24.57
C SER A 132 -13.26 2.26 -24.22
N PHE A 133 -12.55 1.72 -25.22
CA PHE A 133 -11.25 1.07 -25.07
C PHE A 133 -10.19 2.06 -24.63
N LEU A 134 -10.23 3.32 -25.08
CA LEU A 134 -9.31 4.37 -24.62
C LEU A 134 -9.49 4.67 -23.11
N LEU A 135 -10.74 4.59 -22.64
CA LEU A 135 -11.11 4.72 -21.22
C LEU A 135 -10.71 3.46 -20.42
N ILE A 136 -10.75 2.28 -21.03
CA ILE A 136 -10.27 1.02 -20.42
C ILE A 136 -8.74 0.95 -20.40
N ALA A 137 -8.08 1.43 -21.46
CA ALA A 137 -6.63 1.50 -21.60
C ALA A 137 -5.99 2.46 -20.58
N SER A 138 -6.74 3.45 -20.07
CA SER A 138 -6.27 4.28 -18.95
C SER A 138 -6.51 3.63 -17.57
N THR A 139 -7.50 2.74 -17.43
CA THR A 139 -7.79 2.04 -16.16
C THR A 139 -6.78 0.93 -15.83
N VAL A 140 -6.20 0.25 -16.82
CA VAL A 140 -5.20 -0.81 -16.60
C VAL A 140 -3.90 -0.27 -15.98
N PRO A 141 -3.21 0.74 -16.55
CA PRO A 141 -1.99 1.29 -15.97
C PRO A 141 -2.24 1.97 -14.62
N THR A 142 -3.40 2.61 -14.44
CA THR A 142 -3.76 3.19 -13.13
C THR A 142 -4.07 2.11 -12.09
N GLY A 143 -4.66 0.96 -12.48
CA GLY A 143 -4.82 -0.20 -11.61
C GLY A 143 -3.49 -0.83 -11.17
N ILE A 144 -2.52 -0.95 -12.09
CA ILE A 144 -1.16 -1.42 -11.78
C ILE A 144 -0.47 -0.44 -10.84
N LEU A 145 -0.55 0.86 -11.13
CA LEU A 145 0.00 1.91 -10.25
C LEU A 145 -0.57 1.80 -8.84
N ARG A 146 -1.88 1.57 -8.69
CA ARG A 146 -2.50 1.37 -7.37
C ARG A 146 -2.03 0.12 -6.65
N LEU A 147 -1.71 -0.96 -7.37
CA LEU A 147 -1.13 -2.16 -6.79
C LEU A 147 0.26 -1.86 -6.21
N VAL A 148 1.09 -1.15 -6.99
CA VAL A 148 2.43 -0.72 -6.57
C VAL A 148 2.35 0.20 -5.35
N LEU A 149 1.46 1.20 -5.39
CA LEU A 149 1.22 2.10 -4.26
C LEU A 149 0.77 1.36 -3.00
N ALA A 150 -0.14 0.39 -3.12
CA ALA A 150 -0.63 -0.41 -1.99
C ALA A 150 0.47 -1.30 -1.38
N LEU A 151 1.32 -1.92 -2.20
CA LEU A 151 2.46 -2.70 -1.72
C LEU A 151 3.50 -1.82 -1.03
N THR A 152 3.74 -0.64 -1.60
CA THR A 152 4.70 0.33 -1.06
C THR A 152 4.19 0.93 0.25
N SER A 153 2.90 1.25 0.35
CA SER A 153 2.30 1.77 1.58
C SER A 153 2.21 0.68 2.66
N LEU A 154 1.94 -0.57 2.30
CA LEU A 154 2.04 -1.72 3.22
C LEU A 154 3.47 -1.85 3.76
N TRP A 155 4.48 -1.79 2.90
CA TRP A 155 5.88 -1.82 3.31
C TRP A 155 6.20 -0.74 4.34
N PHE A 156 5.85 0.52 4.07
CA PHE A 156 6.05 1.60 5.04
C PHE A 156 5.23 1.45 6.31
N CYS A 157 4.03 0.86 6.24
CA CYS A 157 3.21 0.53 7.40
C CYS A 157 3.93 -0.49 8.31
N LEU A 158 4.53 -1.53 7.72
CA LEU A 158 5.33 -2.54 8.45
C LEU A 158 6.53 -1.87 9.14
N VAL A 159 7.30 -1.06 8.40
CA VAL A 159 8.46 -0.35 8.94
C VAL A 159 8.05 0.59 10.09
N LEU A 160 6.97 1.35 9.91
CA LEU A 160 6.45 2.26 10.93
C LEU A 160 6.03 1.53 12.20
N HIS A 161 5.44 0.34 12.08
CA HIS A 161 5.10 -0.49 13.24
C HIS A 161 6.34 -1.00 13.96
N THR A 162 7.38 -1.43 13.25
CA THR A 162 8.65 -1.83 13.86
C THR A 162 9.29 -0.68 14.64
N ILE A 163 9.32 0.53 14.06
CA ILE A 163 9.83 1.72 14.76
C ILE A 163 9.03 1.99 16.05
N ARG A 164 7.70 1.88 16.00
CA ARG A 164 6.84 2.07 17.17
C ARG A 164 7.03 1.02 18.25
N LEU A 165 7.31 -0.23 17.87
CA LEU A 165 7.65 -1.29 18.83
C LEU A 165 8.96 -0.99 19.56
N ALA A 166 9.92 -0.33 18.89
CA ALA A 166 11.16 0.15 19.49
C ALA A 166 11.02 1.48 20.27
N GLY A 167 9.79 2.02 20.41
CA GLY A 167 9.51 3.27 21.13
C GLY A 167 9.64 4.54 20.28
N GLY A 168 9.94 4.41 18.99
CA GLY A 168 10.08 5.55 18.06
C GLY A 168 8.75 6.04 17.48
N THR A 169 8.77 7.25 16.92
CA THR A 169 7.57 7.90 16.36
C THR A 169 7.42 7.74 14.84
N GLY A 170 8.48 7.32 14.15
CA GLY A 170 8.55 7.25 12.68
C GLY A 170 8.83 8.59 11.99
N MET A 171 9.03 9.64 12.79
CA MET A 171 9.57 10.94 12.36
C MET A 171 11.10 10.99 12.46
N GLU A 172 11.72 9.94 12.99
CA GLU A 172 13.17 9.81 12.98
C GLU A 172 13.67 9.49 11.56
N PHE A 173 14.81 10.06 11.19
CA PHE A 173 15.55 9.72 9.97
C PHE A 173 16.42 8.45 10.14
N LYS A 174 16.40 7.85 11.34
CA LYS A 174 17.14 6.66 11.70
C LYS A 174 16.36 5.40 11.31
N SER A 175 17.06 4.32 11.02
CA SER A 175 16.41 3.04 10.78
C SER A 175 15.85 2.46 12.08
N ALA A 176 14.89 1.54 11.99
CA ALA A 176 14.38 0.83 13.17
C ALA A 176 15.50 0.06 13.91
N GLU A 177 16.52 -0.39 13.17
CA GLU A 177 17.68 -1.10 13.73
C GLU A 177 18.60 -0.17 14.51
N ASP A 178 18.82 1.05 14.02
CA ASP A 178 19.61 2.06 14.74
C ASP A 178 18.95 2.42 16.07
N LEU A 179 17.62 2.57 16.06
CA LEU A 179 16.82 2.86 17.26
C LEU A 179 16.81 1.69 18.24
N GLU A 180 16.67 0.45 17.77
CA GLU A 180 16.81 -0.74 18.62
C GLU A 180 18.22 -0.83 19.22
N SER A 181 19.28 -0.52 18.45
CA SER A 181 20.66 -0.54 18.95
C SER A 181 20.94 0.59 19.97
N GLU A 182 20.36 1.78 19.77
CA GLU A 182 20.45 2.91 20.70
C GLU A 182 19.70 2.60 22.00
N ALA A 183 18.49 2.03 21.90
CA ALA A 183 17.74 1.58 23.06
C ALA A 183 18.48 0.48 23.84
N MET A 184 19.09 -0.51 23.15
CA MET A 184 19.87 -1.55 23.81
C MET A 184 21.17 -1.02 24.44
N THR A 185 21.83 -0.05 23.81
CA THR A 185 23.04 0.57 24.37
C THR A 185 22.74 1.52 25.54
N GLU A 186 21.61 2.23 25.52
CA GLU A 186 21.13 3.00 26.67
C GLU A 186 20.71 2.10 27.83
N ILE A 187 20.04 0.97 27.59
CA ILE A 187 19.71 0.01 28.65
C ILE A 187 20.99 -0.55 29.29
N ALA A 188 21.98 -0.93 28.47
CA ALA A 188 23.24 -1.46 28.95
C ALA A 188 24.08 -0.41 29.71
N SER A 189 24.07 0.86 29.30
CA SER A 189 24.74 1.94 30.04
C SER A 189 24.04 2.24 31.37
N THR A 190 22.72 2.20 31.39
CA THR A 190 21.91 2.44 32.60
C THR A 190 22.05 1.30 33.62
N GLU A 191 22.16 0.04 33.17
CA GLU A 191 22.49 -1.10 34.04
C GLU A 191 23.92 -1.04 34.58
N SER A 192 24.89 -0.62 33.76
CA SER A 192 26.28 -0.38 34.18
C SER A 192 26.39 0.69 35.28
N ASP A 193 25.66 1.80 35.12
CA ASP A 193 25.72 2.92 36.06
C ASP A 193 24.97 2.61 37.36
N ASN A 194 23.85 1.89 37.30
CA ASN A 194 23.18 1.38 38.50
C ASN A 194 24.03 0.34 39.25
N SER A 195 24.77 -0.53 38.54
CA SER A 195 25.68 -1.50 39.17
C SER A 195 26.81 -0.81 39.94
N LYS A 196 27.40 0.26 39.40
CA LYS A 196 28.43 1.04 40.09
C LYS A 196 27.90 1.81 41.30
N MET A 197 26.64 2.22 41.26
CA MET A 197 25.99 2.97 42.33
C MET A 197 25.59 2.05 43.50
N VAL A 198 25.35 0.76 43.25
CA VAL A 198 25.12 -0.26 44.29
C VAL A 198 26.42 -0.70 44.98
N ASP A 199 27.55 -0.69 44.27
CA ASP A 199 28.88 -0.99 44.87
C ASP A 199 29.45 0.16 45.74
N LEU A 200 28.76 1.29 45.82
CA LEU A 200 29.15 2.49 46.58
C LEU A 200 28.34 2.70 47.88
N VAL A 201 27.45 1.77 48.24
CA VAL A 201 26.64 1.78 49.48
C VAL A 201 27.05 0.61 50.37
#